data_AF-A0A9D4UY11-F1
#
_entry.id   AF-A0A9D4UY11-F1
#
_cell.length_a   1.000
_cell.length_b   1.000
_cell.length_c   1.000
_cell.angle_alpha   90.00
_cell.angle_beta   90.00
_cell.angle_gamma   90.00
#
_symmetry.space_group_name_H-M   'P 1'
#
loop_
_entity.id
_entity.type
_entity.pdbx_description
1 polymer ?
#
loop_
_entity_poly.entity_id
_entity_poly.type
_entity_poly.pdbx_seq_one_letter_code
_entity_poly.pdbx_strand_id
1 'polypeptide(L)'
;MSPSMAAETACYPSNALPSARDPFSNASFVNGNLIASYAAATTNGGGVNAGSSKHLSTSNGLLSTTYSNGSSVPAATPPSTPSLQGVVTPPPHIFSNGSSFPNPIATKGPTSSAINGSSNTSNIKISSMSNSHGQASQSNGTLSSMTQPEVTAPQRPSLWFEEDLGESLRWSFGLKRILHTGVSKYQDIALLDTEPFGKVLTLDGRMQSAQIDEWVYHECLVHPALLLHQGPRSIFIAGGGEGSTARECLLHKSVRKVVMCDIDEEVVKFCSAHLEVNKVAFESSKLELVINDAKAELKRREERFDVIIGDLADPLEWGPCYTLYSQGFYQNVVKPRLNPNGIFVTQAGPAGVLSHREVFTSIYNTLKSVFTYVVAYSAHVPSYCDVWGWVVASDQPLMSQMSSDELDRRIVQRIKGGQLRYLDGPTLYASTILNRTVRESLENEKHVYTEESARFVYGHGRIPNSATH
;
A
#
# COMPACT_ATOMS: atom_id res chain seq x y z
N MET A 1 -69.73 38.77 -5.04
CA MET A 1 -68.96 39.39 -6.13
C MET A 1 -68.40 38.26 -6.98
N SER A 2 -68.72 38.36 -8.26
CA SER A 2 -68.63 37.34 -9.29
C SER A 2 -67.19 37.08 -9.78
N PRO A 3 -66.97 36.00 -10.57
CA PRO A 3 -65.69 35.37 -10.91
C PRO A 3 -65.28 35.59 -12.39
N SER A 4 -64.48 34.66 -12.95
CA SER A 4 -64.24 34.37 -14.40
C SER A 4 -62.92 34.95 -14.97
N MET A 5 -62.17 34.34 -15.92
CA MET A 5 -62.32 33.24 -16.92
C MET A 5 -60.91 32.61 -17.13
N ALA A 6 -60.67 31.31 -17.33
CA ALA A 6 -61.14 30.29 -18.30
C ALA A 6 -60.46 30.34 -19.69
N ALA A 7 -59.74 29.26 -20.04
CA ALA A 7 -59.82 28.43 -21.28
C ALA A 7 -58.54 27.55 -21.40
N GLU A 8 -58.54 26.20 -21.44
CA GLU A 8 -59.06 25.24 -22.45
C GLU A 8 -58.40 25.42 -23.85
N THR A 9 -57.94 24.43 -24.66
CA THR A 9 -57.99 22.95 -24.73
C THR A 9 -57.08 22.47 -25.90
N ALA A 10 -56.82 21.15 -25.97
CA ALA A 10 -56.50 20.26 -27.14
C ALA A 10 -55.01 19.86 -27.33
N CYS A 11 -54.60 18.58 -27.17
CA CYS A 11 -54.89 17.30 -27.87
C CYS A 11 -54.03 17.02 -29.15
N TYR A 12 -53.05 16.09 -28.98
CA TYR A 12 -52.52 14.98 -29.84
C TYR A 12 -52.59 15.03 -31.39
N PRO A 13 -51.70 14.35 -32.19
CA PRO A 13 -51.26 12.95 -31.95
C PRO A 13 -49.85 12.49 -32.46
N SER A 14 -49.58 11.22 -32.11
CA SER A 14 -48.67 10.17 -32.61
C SER A 14 -47.94 10.28 -33.97
N ASN A 15 -46.71 9.73 -34.02
CA ASN A 15 -46.22 8.68 -34.97
C ASN A 15 -44.75 8.33 -34.60
N ALA A 16 -44.43 7.11 -34.15
CA ALA A 16 -44.13 5.89 -34.91
C ALA A 16 -42.74 5.87 -35.60
N LEU A 17 -41.98 4.82 -35.28
CA LEU A 17 -40.60 4.43 -35.64
C LEU A 17 -40.25 4.46 -37.15
N PRO A 18 -38.95 4.40 -37.50
CA PRO A 18 -38.44 3.09 -37.92
C PRO A 18 -37.05 2.71 -37.37
N SER A 19 -36.86 1.39 -37.34
CA SER A 19 -35.62 0.66 -37.09
C SER A 19 -34.57 0.83 -38.20
N ALA A 20 -33.28 0.82 -37.81
CA ALA A 20 -32.15 0.48 -38.67
C ALA A 20 -31.05 -0.12 -37.76
N ARG A 21 -30.97 -1.45 -37.67
CA ARG A 21 -30.08 -2.35 -38.43
C ARG A 21 -28.59 -2.19 -38.10
N ASP A 22 -28.09 -3.21 -37.39
CA ASP A 22 -26.73 -3.75 -37.42
C ASP A 22 -26.06 -3.67 -38.79
N PRO A 23 -24.76 -3.36 -38.80
CA PRO A 23 -23.83 -4.10 -39.63
C PRO A 23 -22.65 -4.65 -38.81
N PHE A 24 -22.34 -5.93 -39.04
CA PHE A 24 -21.17 -6.71 -38.59
C PHE A 24 -21.33 -7.61 -37.36
N SER A 25 -22.27 -8.55 -37.44
CA SER A 25 -21.99 -9.95 -37.10
C SER A 25 -21.87 -10.76 -38.41
N ASN A 26 -20.65 -11.15 -38.79
CA ASN A 26 -20.32 -12.37 -39.53
C ASN A 26 -18.84 -12.36 -39.94
N ALA A 27 -18.00 -13.00 -39.13
CA ALA A 27 -16.78 -13.64 -39.59
C ALA A 27 -16.56 -14.90 -38.74
N SER A 28 -17.21 -15.97 -39.16
CA SER A 28 -16.82 -17.33 -38.81
C SER A 28 -15.43 -17.62 -39.39
N PHE A 29 -14.47 -17.95 -38.53
CA PHE A 29 -13.24 -18.60 -38.96
C PHE A 29 -13.00 -19.90 -38.18
N VAL A 30 -12.60 -20.87 -38.98
CA VAL A 30 -12.51 -22.30 -38.75
C VAL A 30 -11.29 -22.65 -37.90
N ASN A 31 -11.41 -23.76 -37.16
CA ASN A 31 -10.34 -24.52 -36.50
C ASN A 31 -8.98 -24.43 -37.19
N GLY A 32 -7.97 -24.01 -36.45
CA GLY A 32 -6.56 -24.11 -36.85
C GLY A 32 -5.66 -24.13 -35.63
N ASN A 33 -5.16 -25.33 -35.29
CA ASN A 33 -4.06 -25.53 -34.34
C ASN A 33 -2.87 -24.64 -34.72
N LEU A 34 -2.40 -23.81 -33.80
CA LEU A 34 -1.07 -23.23 -33.87
C LEU A 34 -0.34 -23.46 -32.54
N ILE A 35 0.49 -24.49 -32.59
CA ILE A 35 1.57 -24.76 -31.64
C ILE A 35 2.60 -23.65 -31.84
N ALA A 36 2.85 -22.84 -30.81
CA ALA A 36 3.96 -21.91 -30.78
C ALA A 36 5.20 -22.63 -30.22
N SER A 37 6.09 -23.01 -31.12
CA SER A 37 7.40 -23.59 -30.85
C SER A 37 8.39 -22.52 -30.37
N TYR A 38 9.06 -22.78 -29.26
CA TYR A 38 10.27 -22.06 -28.83
C TYR A 38 11.38 -22.19 -29.87
N ALA A 39 12.07 -21.08 -30.18
CA ALA A 39 13.40 -21.11 -30.79
C ALA A 39 14.26 -19.99 -30.18
N ALA A 40 15.23 -20.40 -29.37
CA ALA A 40 16.33 -19.59 -28.90
C ALA A 40 17.31 -19.29 -30.05
N ALA A 41 17.78 -18.05 -30.17
CA ALA A 41 18.87 -17.68 -31.05
C ALA A 41 20.05 -17.18 -30.23
N THR A 42 21.00 -18.08 -30.00
CA THR A 42 22.40 -17.80 -29.67
C THR A 42 23.18 -17.50 -30.94
N THR A 43 24.00 -16.44 -30.96
CA THR A 43 25.14 -16.34 -31.88
C THR A 43 26.38 -15.74 -31.19
N ASN A 44 27.39 -16.60 -30.98
CA ASN A 44 28.82 -16.25 -31.00
C ASN A 44 29.16 -15.65 -32.38
N GLY A 45 30.11 -14.73 -32.60
CA GLY A 45 31.49 -14.67 -32.10
C GLY A 45 32.46 -14.97 -33.27
N GLY A 46 33.24 -13.98 -33.70
CA GLY A 46 34.32 -14.05 -34.71
C GLY A 46 34.10 -13.07 -35.88
N GLY A 47 34.96 -12.11 -36.25
CA GLY A 47 36.32 -11.77 -35.85
C GLY A 47 37.36 -12.15 -36.91
N VAL A 48 37.59 -11.31 -37.95
CA VAL A 48 38.94 -10.97 -38.48
C VAL A 48 38.93 -9.85 -39.55
N ASN A 49 39.61 -8.76 -39.20
CA ASN A 49 40.67 -7.96 -39.88
C ASN A 49 40.67 -7.51 -41.37
N ALA A 50 40.94 -6.20 -41.46
CA ALA A 50 41.97 -5.49 -42.24
C ALA A 50 41.72 -5.11 -43.71
N GLY A 51 41.89 -3.81 -44.01
CA GLY A 51 42.01 -3.29 -45.37
C GLY A 51 41.92 -1.77 -45.46
N SER A 52 43.06 -1.12 -45.39
CA SER A 52 43.31 0.33 -45.43
C SER A 52 42.92 1.06 -46.73
N SER A 53 42.73 2.38 -46.59
CA SER A 53 43.29 3.47 -47.43
C SER A 53 42.37 4.32 -48.32
N LYS A 54 42.53 5.64 -48.09
CA LYS A 54 42.58 6.81 -49.01
C LYS A 54 41.32 7.67 -49.25
N HIS A 55 41.42 8.87 -48.66
CA HIS A 55 41.26 10.22 -49.25
C HIS A 55 40.05 10.54 -50.13
N LEU A 56 39.29 11.56 -49.73
CA LEU A 56 39.20 12.84 -50.48
C LEU A 56 38.71 13.99 -49.57
N SER A 57 39.39 15.13 -49.67
CA SER A 57 39.01 16.47 -49.16
C SER A 57 37.79 17.00 -49.93
N THR A 58 36.96 17.90 -49.38
CA THR A 58 37.15 19.37 -49.47
C THR A 58 36.29 20.15 -48.45
N SER A 59 36.63 21.43 -48.32
CA SER A 59 36.45 22.37 -47.22
C SER A 59 35.36 23.46 -47.43
N ASN A 60 35.20 24.30 -46.39
CA ASN A 60 34.60 25.65 -46.28
C ASN A 60 33.17 25.69 -45.70
N GLY A 61 32.81 26.52 -44.71
CA GLY A 61 33.51 27.58 -43.96
C GLY A 61 32.59 28.08 -42.80
N LEU A 62 33.17 28.33 -41.62
CA LEU A 62 33.27 29.63 -40.92
C LEU A 62 31.97 30.38 -40.58
N LEU A 63 31.69 30.49 -39.27
CA LEU A 63 31.46 31.77 -38.58
C LEU A 63 31.63 31.61 -37.06
N SER A 64 32.62 32.32 -36.51
CA SER A 64 32.87 32.53 -35.08
C SER A 64 32.20 33.82 -34.61
N THR A 65 31.82 33.90 -33.34
CA THR A 65 32.05 35.11 -32.53
C THR A 65 32.32 34.71 -31.08
N THR A 66 33.41 35.28 -30.58
CA THR A 66 34.01 35.18 -29.25
C THR A 66 33.54 36.33 -28.35
N TYR A 67 33.56 36.12 -27.02
CA TYR A 67 33.90 37.17 -26.06
C TYR A 67 34.61 36.55 -24.86
N SER A 68 35.79 37.08 -24.54
CA SER A 68 36.64 36.73 -23.40
C SER A 68 37.30 37.97 -22.83
N ASN A 69 37.44 38.00 -21.50
CA ASN A 69 38.43 38.63 -20.62
C ASN A 69 37.71 39.11 -19.34
N GLY A 70 38.13 38.83 -18.11
CA GLY A 70 39.35 38.25 -17.57
C GLY A 70 39.74 39.03 -16.32
N SER A 71 39.95 38.34 -15.18
CA SER A 71 40.78 38.77 -14.03
C SER A 71 40.94 37.62 -13.04
N SER A 72 42.06 37.62 -12.31
CA SER A 72 42.89 36.48 -11.93
C SER A 72 43.01 36.19 -10.41
N VAL A 73 42.95 34.89 -10.02
CA VAL A 73 43.89 34.07 -9.16
C VAL A 73 44.19 34.57 -7.71
N PRO A 74 44.20 33.73 -6.63
CA PRO A 74 44.98 32.48 -6.55
C PRO A 74 44.39 31.21 -5.92
N ALA A 75 45.08 30.12 -6.28
CA ALA A 75 44.85 28.71 -6.01
C ALA A 75 44.99 28.34 -4.52
N ALA A 76 44.09 27.46 -4.07
CA ALA A 76 44.17 26.77 -2.79
C ALA A 76 44.73 25.35 -2.99
N THR A 77 45.68 25.01 -2.13
CA THR A 77 46.34 23.71 -1.97
C THR A 77 45.37 22.59 -1.56
N PRO A 78 45.60 21.33 -1.98
CA PRO A 78 44.77 20.20 -1.57
C PRO A 78 45.16 19.73 -0.16
N PRO A 79 44.21 19.33 0.70
CA PRO A 79 44.54 18.76 1.99
C PRO A 79 45.01 17.31 1.85
N SER A 80 46.06 17.02 2.62
CA SER A 80 46.72 15.74 2.83
C SER A 80 45.79 14.65 3.40
N THR A 81 45.94 13.45 2.87
CA THR A 81 45.46 12.17 3.40
C THR A 81 46.04 11.84 4.79
N PRO A 82 45.22 11.35 5.74
CA PRO A 82 45.71 10.52 6.83
C PRO A 82 45.53 9.03 6.54
N SER A 83 46.57 8.29 6.87
CA SER A 83 46.76 6.85 6.79
C SER A 83 45.70 6.00 7.50
N LEU A 84 45.29 4.93 6.83
CA LEU A 84 44.65 3.73 7.39
C LEU A 84 45.60 3.03 8.38
N GLN A 85 45.19 2.92 9.64
CA GLN A 85 45.61 1.86 10.57
C GLN A 85 44.50 1.64 11.60
N GLY A 86 43.97 0.42 11.69
CA GLY A 86 42.97 0.04 12.69
C GLY A 86 42.05 -1.11 12.26
N VAL A 87 42.63 -2.27 11.94
CA VAL A 87 41.88 -3.53 11.84
C VAL A 87 41.46 -3.93 13.26
N VAL A 88 40.16 -3.87 13.56
CA VAL A 88 39.59 -4.42 14.80
C VAL A 88 38.97 -5.78 14.45
N THR A 89 39.64 -6.84 14.89
CA THR A 89 39.13 -8.21 14.91
C THR A 89 38.20 -8.41 16.13
N PRO A 90 37.14 -9.23 16.03
CA PRO A 90 36.28 -9.54 17.17
C PRO A 90 36.95 -10.61 18.08
N PRO A 91 36.72 -10.60 19.40
CA PRO A 91 37.25 -11.61 20.31
C PRO A 91 36.45 -12.93 20.24
N PRO A 92 37.06 -14.07 20.63
CA PRO A 92 36.56 -15.40 20.33
C PRO A 92 35.46 -15.89 21.28
N HIS A 93 34.62 -16.78 20.74
CA HIS A 93 33.66 -17.59 21.47
C HIS A 93 34.33 -18.46 22.52
N ILE A 94 33.89 -18.35 23.78
CA ILE A 94 34.21 -19.28 24.85
C ILE A 94 32.99 -20.16 25.10
N PHE A 95 33.14 -21.45 24.81
CA PHE A 95 32.28 -22.51 25.33
C PHE A 95 32.49 -22.67 26.83
N SER A 96 31.42 -22.73 27.61
CA SER A 96 31.43 -23.37 28.92
C SER A 96 30.16 -24.18 29.13
N ASN A 97 30.38 -25.46 29.46
CA ASN A 97 29.38 -26.46 29.80
C ASN A 97 28.82 -26.22 31.20
N GLY A 98 27.54 -26.56 31.37
CA GLY A 98 27.05 -27.29 32.54
C GLY A 98 26.52 -26.46 33.70
N SER A 99 25.20 -26.47 33.87
CA SER A 99 24.58 -26.86 35.14
C SER A 99 23.08 -27.06 34.96
N SER A 100 22.55 -27.93 35.81
CA SER A 100 21.39 -28.80 35.65
C SER A 100 20.23 -28.42 36.58
N PHE A 101 19.04 -28.91 36.20
CA PHE A 101 17.80 -29.15 36.97
C PHE A 101 16.71 -28.05 37.00
N PRO A 102 15.40 -28.40 37.19
CA PRO A 102 14.69 -29.67 36.94
C PRO A 102 13.40 -29.54 36.09
N ASN A 103 12.89 -30.70 35.64
CA ASN A 103 11.62 -30.95 34.91
C ASN A 103 10.37 -30.21 35.42
N PRO A 104 9.41 -29.92 34.53
CA PRO A 104 7.99 -29.98 34.84
C PRO A 104 7.32 -31.21 34.19
N ILE A 105 6.86 -32.07 35.10
CA ILE A 105 5.68 -32.94 35.11
C ILE A 105 4.82 -32.95 33.85
N ALA A 106 4.64 -34.16 33.31
CA ALA A 106 3.68 -34.52 32.27
C ALA A 106 2.23 -34.37 32.76
N THR A 107 1.40 -33.66 31.99
CA THR A 107 -0.06 -33.76 32.06
C THR A 107 -0.62 -34.11 30.68
N LYS A 108 -1.40 -35.20 30.68
CA LYS A 108 -2.06 -35.84 29.55
C LYS A 108 -2.86 -34.84 28.70
N GLY A 109 -2.65 -34.88 27.38
CA GLY A 109 -3.52 -34.20 26.42
C GLY A 109 -4.86 -34.94 26.25
N PRO A 110 -5.89 -34.26 25.73
CA PRO A 110 -6.98 -34.93 25.05
C PRO A 110 -6.66 -35.13 23.57
N THR A 111 -6.95 -36.36 23.16
CA THR A 111 -7.01 -36.95 21.83
C THR A 111 -7.55 -36.05 20.72
N SER A 112 -6.89 -36.15 19.55
CA SER A 112 -7.31 -35.59 18.28
C SER A 112 -8.68 -36.13 17.84
N SER A 113 -9.67 -35.25 17.72
CA SER A 113 -10.85 -35.47 16.87
C SER A 113 -10.59 -34.83 15.52
N ALA A 114 -10.67 -35.63 14.45
CA ALA A 114 -10.57 -35.18 13.07
C ALA A 114 -11.63 -34.11 12.77
N ILE A 115 -11.19 -32.92 12.35
CA ILE A 115 -12.07 -31.88 11.81
C ILE A 115 -12.10 -32.06 10.30
N ASN A 116 -13.00 -32.91 9.82
CA ASN A 116 -13.65 -32.69 8.53
C ASN A 116 -14.88 -31.85 8.82
N GLY A 117 -14.75 -30.54 8.61
CA GLY A 117 -15.83 -29.60 8.86
C GLY A 117 -15.47 -28.23 8.34
N SER A 118 -16.10 -27.82 7.24
CA SER A 118 -16.19 -26.43 6.81
C SER A 118 -16.93 -25.63 7.89
N SER A 119 -16.22 -25.11 8.88
CA SER A 119 -16.77 -24.12 9.81
C SER A 119 -16.65 -22.73 9.17
N ASN A 120 -17.59 -22.41 8.28
CA ASN A 120 -17.80 -21.04 7.77
C ASN A 120 -18.26 -20.14 8.93
N THR A 121 -17.30 -19.53 9.64
CA THR A 121 -17.58 -18.42 10.56
C THR A 121 -16.56 -17.29 10.48
N SER A 122 -15.57 -17.38 9.59
CA SER A 122 -14.58 -16.33 9.35
C SER A 122 -14.44 -16.09 7.84
N ASN A 123 -14.42 -14.83 7.40
CA ASN A 123 -14.16 -14.42 6.00
C ASN A 123 -12.77 -14.82 5.45
N ILE A 124 -11.97 -15.56 6.22
CA ILE A 124 -10.65 -16.06 5.84
C ILE A 124 -10.80 -17.30 4.95
N LYS A 125 -10.29 -17.24 3.72
CA LYS A 125 -10.25 -18.38 2.82
C LYS A 125 -8.96 -19.16 3.05
N ILE A 126 -9.11 -20.40 3.53
CA ILE A 126 -8.00 -21.33 3.72
C ILE A 126 -8.21 -22.54 2.83
N SER A 127 -7.24 -22.81 1.96
CA SER A 127 -7.24 -24.00 1.12
C SER A 127 -6.14 -24.97 1.53
N SER A 128 -6.39 -26.27 1.33
CA SER A 128 -5.39 -27.32 1.50
C SER A 128 -5.01 -27.88 0.14
N MET A 129 -3.75 -27.76 -0.28
CA MET A 129 -3.29 -28.45 -1.49
C MET A 129 -2.70 -29.82 -1.11
N SER A 130 -3.35 -30.88 -1.59
CA SER A 130 -2.79 -32.23 -1.59
C SER A 130 -1.97 -32.44 -2.85
N ASN A 131 -0.65 -32.56 -2.73
CA ASN A 131 0.20 -33.00 -3.85
C ASN A 131 -0.05 -34.49 -4.13
N SER A 132 -1.03 -34.81 -4.97
CA SER A 132 -1.14 -36.14 -5.56
C SER A 132 -0.01 -36.29 -6.58
N HIS A 133 1.10 -36.94 -6.19
CA HIS A 133 2.02 -37.45 -7.20
C HIS A 133 1.26 -38.50 -8.03
N GLY A 134 1.10 -38.22 -9.32
CA GLY A 134 0.46 -39.13 -10.26
C GLY A 134 1.15 -40.50 -10.22
N GLN A 135 0.37 -41.54 -10.00
CA GLN A 135 0.83 -42.90 -10.26
C GLN A 135 1.14 -43.01 -11.75
N ALA A 136 2.43 -43.03 -12.09
CA ALA A 136 2.85 -43.50 -13.39
C ALA A 136 2.43 -44.97 -13.50
N SER A 137 1.57 -45.27 -14.46
CA SER A 137 1.26 -46.64 -14.88
C SER A 137 2.53 -47.28 -15.43
N GLN A 138 3.22 -48.10 -14.62
CA GLN A 138 4.30 -48.95 -15.11
C GLN A 138 3.73 -50.33 -15.48
N SER A 139 3.82 -50.65 -16.77
CA SER A 139 3.69 -52.01 -17.28
C SER A 139 4.97 -52.82 -17.00
N ASN A 140 4.77 -54.01 -16.42
CA ASN A 140 5.68 -55.13 -16.15
C ASN A 140 7.13 -55.10 -16.67
N GLY A 141 8.08 -55.38 -15.76
CA GLY A 141 9.42 -55.85 -16.11
C GLY A 141 10.39 -56.05 -14.92
N THR A 142 10.36 -57.24 -14.34
CA THR A 142 11.49 -57.94 -13.66
C THR A 142 11.99 -57.45 -12.29
N LEU A 143 12.16 -58.44 -11.40
CA LEU A 143 12.46 -58.38 -9.97
C LEU A 143 13.97 -58.17 -9.70
N SER A 144 14.36 -57.10 -8.99
CA SER A 144 15.60 -57.08 -8.18
C SER A 144 15.71 -55.90 -7.19
N SER A 145 16.13 -56.27 -5.98
CA SER A 145 16.48 -55.46 -4.79
C SER A 145 15.32 -54.79 -4.02
N MET A 146 15.00 -55.37 -2.86
CA MET A 146 14.19 -54.75 -1.81
C MET A 146 15.01 -53.67 -1.11
N THR A 147 14.89 -52.43 -1.56
CA THR A 147 15.06 -51.26 -0.68
C THR A 147 13.72 -50.99 0.01
N GLN A 148 13.76 -50.86 1.33
CA GLN A 148 12.61 -50.47 2.16
C GLN A 148 11.96 -49.20 1.56
N PRO A 149 10.63 -49.13 1.41
CA PRO A 149 9.99 -47.88 1.05
C PRO A 149 10.27 -46.89 2.17
N GLU A 150 11.03 -45.85 1.86
CA GLU A 150 11.22 -44.69 2.71
C GLU A 150 9.82 -44.17 3.07
N VAL A 151 9.41 -44.35 4.33
CA VAL A 151 8.16 -43.82 4.85
C VAL A 151 8.31 -42.31 4.82
N THR A 152 7.92 -41.70 3.71
CA THR A 152 7.78 -40.27 3.60
C THR A 152 6.84 -39.84 4.73
N ALA A 153 7.37 -39.05 5.65
CA ALA A 153 6.57 -38.48 6.74
C ALA A 153 5.28 -37.89 6.13
N PRO A 154 4.11 -38.08 6.76
CA PRO A 154 2.86 -37.57 6.21
C PRO A 154 3.05 -36.08 5.90
N GLN A 155 3.08 -35.75 4.60
CA GLN A 155 3.13 -34.38 4.12
C GLN A 155 1.91 -33.69 4.73
N ARG A 156 2.13 -32.78 5.69
CA ARG A 156 1.05 -31.95 6.21
C ARG A 156 0.42 -31.26 4.99
N PRO A 157 -0.91 -31.26 4.85
CA PRO A 157 -1.53 -30.47 3.80
C PRO A 157 -0.99 -29.05 3.88
N SER A 158 -0.45 -28.54 2.77
CA SER A 158 0.00 -27.16 2.74
C SER A 158 -1.25 -26.29 2.87
N LEU A 159 -1.35 -25.57 3.98
CA LEU A 159 -2.41 -24.60 4.20
C LEU A 159 -2.03 -23.34 3.44
N TRP A 160 -3.00 -22.72 2.77
CA TRP A 160 -2.81 -21.48 2.05
C TRP A 160 -3.85 -20.47 2.51
N PHE A 161 -3.43 -19.22 2.74
CA PHE A 161 -4.33 -18.09 2.81
C PHE A 161 -4.56 -17.54 1.40
N GLU A 162 -5.81 -17.24 1.06
CA GLU A 162 -6.19 -16.71 -0.25
C GLU A 162 -6.94 -15.39 -0.09
N GLU A 163 -6.45 -14.36 -0.78
CA GLU A 163 -7.13 -13.07 -0.92
C GLU A 163 -7.51 -12.84 -2.39
N ASP A 164 -8.76 -12.48 -2.64
CA ASP A 164 -9.19 -12.05 -3.97
C ASP A 164 -8.90 -10.55 -4.12
N LEU A 165 -7.96 -10.21 -5.02
CA LEU A 165 -7.58 -8.83 -5.34
C LEU A 165 -8.49 -8.21 -6.43
N GLY A 166 -9.32 -9.03 -7.08
CA GLY A 166 -10.33 -8.65 -8.07
C GLY A 166 -11.13 -9.88 -8.51
N GLU A 167 -12.11 -9.73 -9.41
CA GLU A 167 -13.00 -10.87 -9.77
C GLU A 167 -12.23 -12.08 -10.32
N SER A 168 -11.12 -11.82 -11.00
CA SER A 168 -10.31 -12.81 -11.73
C SER A 168 -8.84 -12.82 -11.30
N LEU A 169 -8.51 -12.19 -10.17
CA LEU A 169 -7.16 -12.18 -9.63
C LEU A 169 -7.18 -12.58 -8.16
N ARG A 170 -6.44 -13.65 -7.86
CA ARG A 170 -6.25 -14.15 -6.51
C ARG A 170 -4.77 -14.16 -6.17
N TRP A 171 -4.48 -13.81 -4.93
CA TRP A 171 -3.15 -13.80 -4.36
C TRP A 171 -3.12 -14.75 -3.17
N SER A 172 -2.11 -15.63 -3.11
CA SER A 172 -2.11 -16.75 -2.16
C SER A 172 -0.75 -16.94 -1.50
N PHE A 173 -0.78 -17.23 -0.19
CA PHE A 173 0.43 -17.43 0.61
C PHE A 173 0.37 -18.74 1.38
N GLY A 174 1.51 -19.43 1.46
CA GLY A 174 1.67 -20.54 2.39
C GLY A 174 1.41 -20.06 3.82
N LEU A 175 0.55 -20.77 4.54
CA LEU A 175 0.11 -20.47 5.89
C LEU A 175 0.74 -21.49 6.85
N LYS A 176 1.51 -21.01 7.83
CA LYS A 176 2.03 -21.87 8.91
C LYS A 176 0.93 -22.21 9.90
N ARG A 177 0.17 -21.20 10.32
CA ARG A 177 -0.96 -21.29 11.26
C ARG A 177 -1.73 -19.98 11.36
N ILE A 178 -2.95 -20.07 11.87
CA ILE A 178 -3.71 -18.92 12.36
C ILE A 178 -3.27 -18.70 13.82
N LEU A 179 -2.82 -17.49 14.16
CA LEU A 179 -2.37 -17.17 15.52
C LEU A 179 -3.56 -16.79 16.41
N HIS A 180 -4.38 -15.86 15.92
CA HIS A 180 -5.53 -15.32 16.66
C HIS A 180 -6.64 -14.94 15.69
N THR A 181 -7.88 -15.02 16.15
CA THR A 181 -9.07 -14.50 15.45
C THR A 181 -9.93 -13.72 16.43
N GLY A 182 -10.72 -12.80 15.90
CA GLY A 182 -11.69 -12.00 16.61
C GLY A 182 -12.81 -11.57 15.67
N VAL A 183 -13.90 -11.07 16.23
CA VAL A 183 -15.02 -10.49 15.47
C VAL A 183 -15.51 -9.28 16.24
N SER A 184 -15.63 -8.16 15.56
CA SER A 184 -16.23 -6.95 16.10
C SER A 184 -17.64 -6.74 15.52
N LYS A 185 -18.32 -5.68 15.93
CA LYS A 185 -19.58 -5.26 15.27
C LYS A 185 -19.37 -4.73 13.84
N TYR A 186 -18.11 -4.50 13.43
CA TYR A 186 -17.76 -3.95 12.13
C TYR A 186 -17.22 -5.03 11.17
N GLN A 187 -16.35 -5.91 11.65
CA GLN A 187 -15.55 -6.79 10.79
C GLN A 187 -15.00 -8.03 11.51
N ASP A 188 -14.65 -9.05 10.74
CA ASP A 188 -13.82 -10.16 11.21
C ASP A 188 -12.36 -9.72 11.32
N ILE A 189 -11.63 -10.22 12.33
CA ILE A 189 -10.23 -9.89 12.61
C ILE A 189 -9.42 -11.19 12.65
N ALA A 190 -8.25 -11.22 12.02
CA ALA A 190 -7.34 -12.34 12.19
C ALA A 190 -5.87 -11.93 12.10
N LEU A 191 -5.04 -12.68 12.83
CA LEU A 191 -3.60 -12.62 12.73
C LEU A 191 -3.09 -13.98 12.25
N LEU A 192 -2.49 -13.98 11.07
CA LEU A 192 -1.98 -15.17 10.39
C LEU A 192 -0.46 -15.21 10.51
N ASP A 193 0.13 -16.40 10.66
CA ASP A 193 1.56 -16.63 10.53
C ASP A 193 1.82 -17.24 9.15
N THR A 194 2.30 -16.41 8.22
CA THR A 194 2.52 -16.80 6.82
C THR A 194 3.98 -17.15 6.56
N GLU A 195 4.21 -17.95 5.53
CA GLU A 195 5.56 -18.29 5.05
C GLU A 195 6.29 -17.07 4.46
N PRO A 196 5.73 -16.31 3.48
CA PRO A 196 6.46 -15.22 2.84
C PRO A 196 6.47 -13.90 3.63
N PHE A 197 5.41 -13.58 4.37
CA PHE A 197 5.18 -12.23 4.91
C PHE A 197 5.22 -12.14 6.44
N GLY A 198 5.48 -13.26 7.13
CA GLY A 198 5.46 -13.33 8.59
C GLY A 198 4.06 -13.16 9.14
N LYS A 199 3.93 -12.41 10.25
CA LYS A 199 2.61 -12.08 10.82
C LYS A 199 1.83 -11.17 9.87
N VAL A 200 0.62 -11.58 9.49
CA VAL A 200 -0.28 -10.83 8.60
C VAL A 200 -1.57 -10.53 9.34
N LEU A 201 -1.89 -9.25 9.50
CA LEU A 201 -3.19 -8.80 9.99
C LEU A 201 -4.18 -8.77 8.82
N THR A 202 -5.33 -9.40 9.01
CA THR A 202 -6.45 -9.33 8.05
C THR A 202 -7.71 -8.82 8.73
N LEU A 203 -8.45 -7.98 8.02
CA LEU A 203 -9.80 -7.55 8.40
C LEU A 203 -10.78 -7.97 7.29
N ASP A 204 -11.86 -8.65 7.64
CA ASP A 204 -12.80 -9.26 6.69
C ASP A 204 -12.13 -10.11 5.60
N GLY A 205 -11.05 -10.80 5.96
CA GLY A 205 -10.28 -11.65 5.05
C GLY A 205 -9.42 -10.88 4.03
N ARG A 206 -9.28 -9.56 4.18
CA ARG A 206 -8.40 -8.70 3.38
C ARG A 206 -7.17 -8.33 4.17
N MET A 207 -5.99 -8.45 3.56
CA MET A 207 -4.74 -8.06 4.21
C MET A 207 -4.74 -6.56 4.51
N GLN A 208 -4.36 -6.21 5.73
CA GLN A 208 -4.17 -4.81 6.16
C GLN A 208 -2.72 -4.46 6.46
N SER A 209 -1.92 -5.44 6.88
CA SER A 209 -0.52 -5.22 7.26
C SER A 209 0.21 -6.56 7.31
N ALA A 210 1.47 -6.55 6.88
CA ALA A 210 2.35 -7.70 6.90
C ALA A 210 3.67 -7.31 7.59
N GLN A 211 4.09 -8.12 8.56
CA GLN A 211 5.26 -7.85 9.40
C GLN A 211 6.54 -7.54 8.61
N ILE A 212 6.73 -8.20 7.46
CA ILE A 212 7.97 -8.07 6.70
C ILE A 212 8.07 -6.74 5.94
N ASP A 213 6.96 -6.06 5.63
CA ASP A 213 6.93 -4.89 4.75
C ASP A 213 5.99 -3.74 5.14
N GLU A 214 5.23 -3.85 6.24
CA GLU A 214 4.33 -2.77 6.73
C GLU A 214 5.06 -1.43 6.93
N TRP A 215 6.34 -1.48 7.27
CA TRP A 215 7.19 -0.30 7.42
C TRP A 215 7.29 0.51 6.12
N VAL A 216 7.18 -0.12 4.93
CA VAL A 216 7.10 0.62 3.66
C VAL A 216 5.84 1.48 3.64
N TYR A 217 4.69 0.90 3.98
CA TYR A 217 3.42 1.62 3.98
C TYR A 217 3.40 2.73 5.04
N HIS A 218 3.76 2.42 6.28
CA HIS A 218 3.66 3.36 7.38
C HIS A 218 4.71 4.48 7.30
N GLU A 219 5.92 4.18 6.83
CA GLU A 219 6.91 5.24 6.58
C GLU A 219 6.41 6.21 5.49
N CYS A 220 5.87 5.68 4.39
CA CYS A 220 5.29 6.47 3.31
C CYS A 220 4.08 7.29 3.76
N LEU A 221 3.20 6.74 4.58
CA LEU A 221 2.03 7.46 5.07
C LEU A 221 2.40 8.62 6.00
N VAL A 222 3.38 8.41 6.89
CA VAL A 222 3.65 9.33 8.01
C VAL A 222 4.74 10.35 7.71
N HIS A 223 5.94 9.89 7.32
CA HIS A 223 7.09 10.78 7.32
C HIS A 223 7.02 11.92 6.30
N PRO A 224 6.47 11.76 5.08
CA PRO A 224 6.37 12.86 4.13
C PRO A 224 5.65 14.08 4.73
N ALA A 225 4.47 13.89 5.32
CA ALA A 225 3.73 15.00 5.93
C ALA A 225 4.49 15.65 7.10
N LEU A 226 5.07 14.84 8.00
CA LEU A 226 5.74 15.36 9.19
C LEU A 226 7.11 15.99 8.88
N LEU A 227 7.82 15.51 7.85
CA LEU A 227 9.08 16.08 7.38
C LEU A 227 8.85 17.39 6.64
N LEU A 228 7.77 17.54 5.88
CA LEU A 228 7.44 18.78 5.18
C LEU A 228 6.99 19.90 6.13
N HIS A 229 6.32 19.54 7.23
CA HIS A 229 5.98 20.48 8.28
C HIS A 229 7.25 21.01 9.00
N GLN A 230 7.29 22.28 9.42
CA GLN A 230 8.50 22.89 9.99
C GLN A 230 8.87 22.36 11.40
N GLY A 231 7.91 21.76 12.10
CA GLY A 231 8.13 21.17 13.41
C GLY A 231 6.83 20.66 14.03
N PRO A 232 6.27 19.55 13.51
CA PRO A 232 4.95 19.07 13.93
C PRO A 232 4.97 18.63 15.39
N ARG A 233 3.96 19.04 16.16
CA ARG A 233 3.83 18.74 17.61
C ARG A 233 2.55 17.97 17.93
N SER A 234 1.46 18.27 17.22
CA SER A 234 0.12 17.72 17.45
C SER A 234 -0.38 17.00 16.20
N ILE A 235 -0.68 15.71 16.34
CA ILE A 235 -1.11 14.84 15.24
C ILE A 235 -2.47 14.23 15.56
N PHE A 236 -3.34 14.17 14.56
CA PHE A 236 -4.58 13.39 14.62
C PHE A 236 -4.53 12.29 13.56
N ILE A 237 -4.81 11.05 13.93
CA ILE A 237 -4.92 9.90 13.04
C ILE A 237 -6.40 9.50 13.01
N ALA A 238 -7.00 9.55 11.83
CA ALA A 238 -8.31 8.96 11.56
C ALA A 238 -8.09 7.50 11.12
N GLY A 239 -8.54 6.55 11.94
CA GLY A 239 -8.23 5.13 11.80
C GLY A 239 -6.92 4.74 12.47
N GLY A 240 -6.17 3.85 11.83
CA GLY A 240 -4.85 3.41 12.28
C GLY A 240 -4.85 2.50 13.51
N GLY A 241 -5.96 1.82 13.81
CA GLY A 241 -6.11 0.96 15.00
C GLY A 241 -5.07 -0.14 15.17
N GLU A 242 -4.30 -0.47 14.13
CA GLU A 242 -3.09 -1.32 14.21
C GLU A 242 -2.02 -0.75 15.15
N GLY A 243 -1.88 0.57 15.20
CA GLY A 243 -0.88 1.30 15.99
C GLY A 243 0.44 1.61 15.26
N SER A 244 0.66 1.08 14.06
CA SER A 244 1.90 1.30 13.28
C SER A 244 2.03 2.75 12.81
N THR A 245 0.93 3.39 12.38
CA THR A 245 0.90 4.83 12.07
C THR A 245 1.27 5.68 13.30
N ALA A 246 0.78 5.33 14.49
CA ALA A 246 1.14 6.01 15.73
C ALA A 246 2.62 5.78 16.10
N ARG A 247 3.15 4.57 15.89
CA ARG A 247 4.56 4.21 16.10
C ARG A 247 5.48 5.14 15.29
N GLU A 248 5.22 5.30 13.99
CA GLU A 248 6.02 6.17 13.13
C GLU A 248 5.90 7.66 13.52
N CYS A 249 4.70 8.13 13.89
CA CYS A 249 4.52 9.49 14.38
C CYS A 249 5.38 9.76 15.63
N LEU A 250 5.45 8.79 16.54
CA LEU A 250 6.18 8.89 17.80
C LEU A 250 7.72 8.80 17.65
N LEU A 251 8.22 8.46 16.46
CA LEU A 251 9.65 8.58 16.14
C LEU A 251 10.09 10.04 15.97
N HIS A 252 9.18 10.96 15.62
CA HIS A 252 9.53 12.37 15.49
C HIS A 252 9.74 13.03 16.86
N LYS A 253 10.96 13.54 17.09
CA LYS A 253 11.38 14.16 18.36
C LYS A 253 10.55 15.39 18.73
N SER A 254 9.99 16.10 17.74
CA SER A 254 9.14 17.29 17.96
C SER A 254 7.72 16.93 18.43
N VAL A 255 7.22 15.74 18.11
CA VAL A 255 5.85 15.33 18.44
C VAL A 255 5.66 15.30 19.96
N ARG A 256 4.55 15.89 20.39
CA ARG A 256 4.14 16.04 21.80
C ARG A 256 2.83 15.30 22.07
N LYS A 257 1.95 15.23 21.08
CA LYS A 257 0.64 14.57 21.18
C LYS A 257 0.28 13.90 19.86
N VAL A 258 -0.21 12.67 19.95
CA VAL A 258 -0.83 11.91 18.86
C VAL A 258 -2.20 11.48 19.35
N VAL A 259 -3.26 11.93 18.70
CA VAL A 259 -4.62 11.43 18.91
C VAL A 259 -4.87 10.37 17.84
N MET A 260 -5.17 9.14 18.25
CA MET A 260 -5.56 8.07 17.33
C MET A 260 -7.04 7.78 17.54
N CYS A 261 -7.85 8.04 16.51
CA CYS A 261 -9.29 7.89 16.54
C CYS A 261 -9.71 6.76 15.61
N ASP A 262 -9.95 5.58 16.18
CA ASP A 262 -10.45 4.42 15.45
C ASP A 262 -11.88 4.12 15.88
N ILE A 263 -12.70 3.64 14.96
CA ILE A 263 -14.11 3.32 15.23
C ILE A 263 -14.26 1.95 15.90
N ASP A 264 -13.31 1.04 15.67
CA ASP A 264 -13.37 -0.36 16.09
C ASP A 264 -12.45 -0.65 17.29
N GLU A 265 -13.03 -0.59 18.48
CA GLU A 265 -12.32 -0.88 19.74
C GLU A 265 -11.70 -2.28 19.76
N GLU A 266 -12.34 -3.27 19.13
CA GLU A 266 -11.86 -4.65 19.16
C GLU A 266 -10.61 -4.81 18.29
N VAL A 267 -10.53 -4.11 17.14
CA VAL A 267 -9.29 -4.05 16.35
C VAL A 267 -8.16 -3.45 17.15
N VAL A 268 -8.41 -2.35 17.86
CA VAL A 268 -7.37 -1.68 18.67
C VAL A 268 -6.88 -2.59 19.79
N LYS A 269 -7.78 -3.21 20.55
CA LYS A 269 -7.42 -4.15 21.63
C LYS A 269 -6.64 -5.34 21.08
N PHE A 270 -7.11 -5.92 19.97
CA PHE A 270 -6.48 -7.06 19.32
C PHE A 270 -5.05 -6.73 18.88
N CYS A 271 -4.86 -5.61 18.19
CA CYS A 271 -3.54 -5.18 17.71
C CYS A 271 -2.61 -4.82 18.87
N SER A 272 -3.11 -4.12 19.88
CA SER A 272 -2.34 -3.80 21.09
C SER A 272 -1.85 -5.05 21.83
N ALA A 273 -2.65 -6.11 21.86
CA ALA A 273 -2.31 -7.37 22.50
C ALA A 273 -1.37 -8.27 21.68
N HIS A 274 -1.47 -8.25 20.34
CA HIS A 274 -0.86 -9.27 19.48
C HIS A 274 0.21 -8.76 18.50
N LEU A 275 0.32 -7.44 18.28
CA LEU A 275 1.34 -6.82 17.44
C LEU A 275 2.41 -6.15 18.31
N GLU A 276 3.40 -6.93 18.74
CA GLU A 276 4.39 -6.49 19.73
C GLU A 276 5.25 -5.33 19.22
N VAL A 277 5.39 -5.18 17.90
CA VAL A 277 6.09 -4.07 17.24
C VAL A 277 5.49 -2.70 17.60
N ASN A 278 4.19 -2.65 17.92
CA ASN A 278 3.48 -1.42 18.24
C ASN A 278 3.30 -1.18 19.75
N LYS A 279 3.78 -2.10 20.61
CA LYS A 279 3.62 -2.01 22.06
C LYS A 279 4.10 -0.67 22.63
N VAL A 280 5.28 -0.21 22.21
CA VAL A 280 5.86 1.07 22.66
C VAL A 280 5.01 2.27 22.23
N ALA A 281 4.30 2.17 21.11
CA ALA A 281 3.39 3.23 20.66
C ALA A 281 2.14 3.29 21.54
N PHE A 282 1.52 2.14 21.81
CA PHE A 282 0.34 2.04 22.67
C PHE A 282 0.61 2.44 24.13
N GLU A 283 1.82 2.18 24.63
CA GLU A 283 2.24 2.55 26.00
C GLU A 283 2.78 4.00 26.11
N SER A 284 2.87 4.72 24.99
CA SER A 284 3.40 6.09 24.97
C SER A 284 2.46 7.06 25.67
N SER A 285 2.98 7.83 26.64
CA SER A 285 2.24 8.91 27.30
C SER A 285 1.83 10.06 26.37
N LYS A 286 2.30 10.05 25.12
CA LYS A 286 1.94 11.03 24.08
C LYS A 286 0.76 10.57 23.22
N LEU A 287 0.35 9.30 23.32
CA LEU A 287 -0.76 8.76 22.57
C LEU A 287 -2.06 8.95 23.38
N GLU A 288 -3.04 9.59 22.77
CA GLU A 288 -4.43 9.65 23.23
C GLU A 288 -5.24 8.74 22.30
N LEU A 289 -5.69 7.59 22.82
CA LEU A 289 -6.57 6.70 22.08
C LEU A 289 -8.03 7.14 22.24
N VAL A 290 -8.74 7.27 21.13
CA VAL A 290 -10.16 7.62 21.07
C VAL A 290 -10.89 6.56 20.27
N ILE A 291 -11.94 5.99 20.85
CA ILE A 291 -12.83 5.06 20.15
C ILE A 291 -14.05 5.82 19.67
N ASN A 292 -14.05 6.26 18.42
CA ASN A 292 -15.14 7.06 17.85
C ASN A 292 -15.07 7.10 16.30
N ASP A 293 -16.16 7.52 15.67
CA ASP A 293 -16.14 7.95 14.28
C ASP A 293 -15.25 9.19 14.11
N ALA A 294 -14.25 9.11 13.23
CA ALA A 294 -13.25 10.17 13.09
C ALA A 294 -13.85 11.51 12.62
N LYS A 295 -14.91 11.49 11.80
CA LYS A 295 -15.62 12.70 11.35
C LYS A 295 -16.38 13.35 12.49
N ALA A 296 -17.10 12.57 13.30
CA ALA A 296 -17.79 13.05 14.49
C ALA A 296 -16.79 13.60 15.51
N GLU A 297 -15.66 12.91 15.73
CA GLU A 297 -14.65 13.33 16.69
C GLU A 297 -13.96 14.64 16.28
N LEU A 298 -13.53 14.75 15.01
CA LEU A 298 -12.98 16.00 14.49
C LEU A 298 -14.00 17.14 14.53
N LYS A 299 -15.28 16.89 14.24
CA LYS A 299 -16.32 17.93 14.35
C LYS A 299 -16.50 18.42 15.78
N ARG A 300 -16.43 17.53 16.78
CA ARG A 300 -16.67 17.85 18.19
C ARG A 300 -15.52 18.59 18.86
N ARG A 301 -14.28 18.37 18.43
CA ARG A 301 -13.11 19.04 19.03
C ARG A 301 -13.15 20.55 18.78
N GLU A 302 -12.42 21.33 19.55
CA GLU A 302 -12.00 22.69 19.15
C GLU A 302 -10.50 22.72 18.78
N GLU A 303 -9.76 21.75 19.33
CA GLU A 303 -8.36 21.47 19.05
C GLU A 303 -8.08 21.39 17.55
N ARG A 304 -6.94 21.96 17.17
CA ARG A 304 -6.38 21.91 15.82
C ARG A 304 -5.05 21.18 15.86
N PHE A 305 -4.68 20.58 14.74
CA PHE A 305 -3.52 19.72 14.61
C PHE A 305 -2.55 20.27 13.56
N ASP A 306 -1.26 20.02 13.78
CA ASP A 306 -0.22 20.34 12.81
C ASP A 306 -0.28 19.36 11.63
N VAL A 307 -0.60 18.09 11.90
CA VAL A 307 -0.83 17.09 10.86
C VAL A 307 -2.09 16.28 11.18
N ILE A 308 -2.91 16.05 10.16
CA ILE A 308 -4.01 15.08 10.20
C ILE A 308 -3.69 13.96 9.20
N ILE A 309 -3.79 12.71 9.63
CA ILE A 309 -3.48 11.51 8.86
C ILE A 309 -4.76 10.69 8.68
N GLY A 310 -5.14 10.41 7.43
CA GLY A 310 -6.18 9.44 7.07
C GLY A 310 -5.58 8.07 6.81
N ASP A 311 -5.76 7.16 7.77
CA ASP A 311 -5.34 5.76 7.68
C ASP A 311 -6.57 4.86 7.72
N LEU A 312 -7.37 5.00 6.66
CA LEU A 312 -8.71 4.47 6.53
C LEU A 312 -8.75 3.45 5.38
N ALA A 313 -9.71 2.53 5.43
CA ALA A 313 -9.98 1.66 4.28
C ALA A 313 -10.41 2.48 3.05
N ASP A 314 -10.18 1.93 1.85
CA ASP A 314 -10.53 2.57 0.59
C ASP A 314 -12.01 3.00 0.54
N PRO A 315 -12.35 4.12 -0.13
CA PRO A 315 -13.71 4.63 -0.23
C PRO A 315 -14.57 3.78 -1.17
N LEU A 316 -14.97 2.60 -0.70
CA LEU A 316 -15.96 1.76 -1.38
C LEU A 316 -17.34 2.40 -1.27
N GLU A 317 -18.11 2.36 -2.36
CA GLU A 317 -19.52 2.74 -2.35
C GLU A 317 -20.29 1.92 -1.30
N TRP A 318 -21.05 2.60 -0.43
CA TRP A 318 -21.72 2.05 0.77
C TRP A 318 -20.81 1.61 1.93
N GLY A 319 -19.49 1.78 1.80
CA GLY A 319 -18.54 1.55 2.89
C GLY A 319 -18.57 2.66 3.95
N PRO A 320 -18.25 2.34 5.22
CA PRO A 320 -18.27 3.33 6.32
C PRO A 320 -17.26 4.48 6.09
N CYS A 321 -16.19 4.22 5.35
CA CYS A 321 -15.12 5.19 5.09
C CYS A 321 -15.45 6.15 3.94
N TYR A 322 -16.44 5.88 3.10
CA TYR A 322 -16.71 6.70 1.90
C TYR A 322 -16.88 8.19 2.23
N THR A 323 -17.66 8.50 3.27
CA THR A 323 -17.93 9.89 3.69
C THR A 323 -16.73 10.61 4.31
N LEU A 324 -15.62 9.89 4.54
CA LEU A 324 -14.32 10.39 5.00
C LEU A 324 -13.38 10.72 3.83
N TYR A 325 -13.79 10.46 2.59
CA TYR A 325 -13.04 10.83 1.38
C TYR A 325 -13.73 11.92 0.56
N SER A 326 -14.86 12.45 1.03
CA SER A 326 -15.62 13.46 0.30
C SER A 326 -15.04 14.87 0.43
N GLN A 327 -15.29 15.69 -0.59
CA GLN A 327 -14.98 17.12 -0.59
C GLN A 327 -15.57 17.82 0.64
N GLY A 328 -16.81 17.48 1.02
CA GLY A 328 -17.49 18.06 2.17
C GLY A 328 -16.77 17.75 3.49
N PHE A 329 -16.26 16.53 3.66
CA PHE A 329 -15.44 16.17 4.80
C PHE A 329 -14.12 16.94 4.82
N TYR A 330 -13.38 16.97 3.71
CA TYR A 330 -12.12 17.70 3.67
C TYR A 330 -12.29 19.20 3.91
N GLN A 331 -13.26 19.83 3.25
CA GLN A 331 -13.50 21.27 3.31
C GLN A 331 -14.04 21.73 4.67
N ASN A 332 -15.01 20.98 5.23
CA ASN A 332 -15.76 21.45 6.40
C ASN A 332 -15.36 20.77 7.71
N VAL A 333 -14.57 19.69 7.66
CA VAL A 333 -14.14 18.95 8.85
C VAL A 333 -12.63 18.92 8.99
N VAL A 334 -11.89 18.44 7.98
CA VAL A 334 -10.42 18.34 8.08
C VAL A 334 -9.77 19.71 8.08
N LYS A 335 -10.05 20.53 7.06
CA LYS A 335 -9.39 21.82 6.84
C LYS A 335 -9.55 22.79 8.03
N PRO A 336 -10.73 22.94 8.67
CA PRO A 336 -10.88 23.78 9.87
C PRO A 336 -10.14 23.27 11.12
N ARG A 337 -9.74 21.99 11.13
CA ARG A 337 -8.99 21.32 12.21
C ARG A 337 -7.49 21.29 11.99
N LEU A 338 -7.01 21.84 10.87
CA LEU A 338 -5.59 22.07 10.67
C LEU A 338 -5.19 23.42 11.27
N ASN A 339 -4.00 23.46 11.86
CA ASN A 339 -3.31 24.72 12.17
C ASN A 339 -3.01 25.50 10.86
N PRO A 340 -2.69 26.81 10.91
CA PRO A 340 -2.46 27.62 9.70
C PRO A 340 -1.41 27.07 8.71
N ASN A 341 -0.44 26.30 9.21
CA ASN A 341 0.59 25.61 8.41
C ASN A 341 0.37 24.10 8.35
N GLY A 342 -0.84 23.64 8.68
CA GLY A 342 -1.15 22.24 8.84
C GLY A 342 -1.12 21.48 7.53
N ILE A 343 -0.84 20.19 7.64
CA ILE A 343 -0.74 19.27 6.51
C ILE A 343 -1.73 18.13 6.74
N PHE A 344 -2.49 17.80 5.70
CA PHE A 344 -3.26 16.57 5.64
C PHE A 344 -2.52 15.54 4.79
N VAL A 345 -2.57 14.27 5.17
CA VAL A 345 -2.12 13.16 4.32
C VAL A 345 -3.10 12.01 4.46
N THR A 346 -3.33 11.28 3.38
CA THR A 346 -4.15 10.06 3.40
C THR A 346 -3.53 8.98 2.56
N GLN A 347 -3.72 7.73 2.99
CA GLN A 347 -3.65 6.58 2.09
C GLN A 347 -4.70 6.77 0.98
N ALA A 348 -4.33 6.46 -0.25
CA ALA A 348 -5.12 6.76 -1.44
C ALA A 348 -5.27 5.56 -2.37
N GLY A 349 -5.20 4.35 -1.82
CA GLY A 349 -5.47 3.09 -2.51
C GLY A 349 -4.40 2.68 -3.53
N PRO A 350 -4.73 1.72 -4.41
CA PRO A 350 -3.85 1.26 -5.48
C PRO A 350 -3.43 2.40 -6.41
N ALA A 351 -2.15 2.47 -6.75
CA ALA A 351 -1.52 3.45 -7.63
C ALA A 351 -0.68 2.80 -8.74
N GLY A 352 -0.93 1.52 -9.02
CA GLY A 352 -0.36 0.80 -10.14
C GLY A 352 -0.77 1.39 -11.49
N VAL A 353 -0.02 1.05 -12.54
CA VAL A 353 -0.23 1.59 -13.91
C VAL A 353 -1.67 1.37 -14.40
N LEU A 354 -2.35 0.32 -13.94
CA LEU A 354 -3.75 0.02 -14.29
C LEU A 354 -4.73 0.36 -13.16
N SER A 355 -4.37 0.05 -11.92
CA SER A 355 -5.24 0.17 -10.74
C SER A 355 -5.40 1.60 -10.21
N HIS A 356 -4.51 2.54 -10.55
CA HIS A 356 -4.58 3.95 -10.09
C HIS A 356 -5.90 4.68 -10.37
N ARG A 357 -6.72 4.19 -11.31
CA ARG A 357 -8.01 4.80 -11.67
C ARG A 357 -9.16 4.40 -10.76
N GLU A 358 -8.97 3.38 -9.93
CA GLU A 358 -9.97 2.86 -9.01
C GLU A 358 -10.34 3.95 -7.99
N VAL A 359 -9.36 4.44 -7.24
CA VAL A 359 -9.57 5.49 -6.22
C VAL A 359 -8.49 6.57 -6.22
N PHE A 360 -7.23 6.24 -6.50
CA PHE A 360 -6.09 7.17 -6.33
C PHE A 360 -6.27 8.49 -7.08
N THR A 361 -6.67 8.45 -8.36
CA THR A 361 -6.91 9.68 -9.14
C THR A 361 -8.04 10.52 -8.55
N SER A 362 -9.13 9.88 -8.13
CA SER A 362 -10.31 10.54 -7.57
C SER A 362 -10.04 11.16 -6.20
N ILE A 363 -9.29 10.48 -5.33
CA ILE A 363 -8.86 11.01 -4.04
C ILE A 363 -7.97 12.25 -4.25
N TYR A 364 -6.99 12.15 -5.14
CA TYR A 364 -6.12 13.28 -5.49
C TYR A 364 -6.93 14.48 -6.01
N ASN A 365 -7.84 14.27 -6.97
CA ASN A 365 -8.63 15.35 -7.55
C ASN A 365 -9.63 15.95 -6.53
N THR A 366 -10.17 15.13 -5.63
CA THR A 366 -11.05 15.60 -4.54
C THR A 366 -10.27 16.53 -3.60
N LEU A 367 -9.05 16.15 -3.18
CA LEU A 367 -8.20 17.01 -2.35
C LEU A 367 -7.79 18.30 -3.08
N LYS A 368 -7.49 18.22 -4.38
CA LYS A 368 -7.15 19.38 -5.22
C LYS A 368 -8.30 20.40 -5.33
N SER A 369 -9.54 19.96 -5.15
CA SER A 369 -10.70 20.86 -5.10
C SER A 369 -10.83 21.66 -3.78
N VAL A 370 -10.05 21.30 -2.74
CA VAL A 370 -10.15 21.84 -1.38
C VAL A 370 -8.86 22.55 -0.93
N PHE A 371 -7.70 22.01 -1.28
CA PHE A 371 -6.39 22.50 -0.85
C PHE A 371 -5.60 23.15 -1.98
N THR A 372 -4.82 24.17 -1.65
CA THR A 372 -4.02 24.92 -2.63
C THR A 372 -2.88 24.08 -3.22
N TYR A 373 -2.20 23.30 -2.39
CA TYR A 373 -1.06 22.46 -2.77
C TYR A 373 -1.38 21.00 -2.46
N VAL A 374 -1.34 20.16 -3.47
CA VAL A 374 -1.62 18.72 -3.37
C VAL A 374 -0.54 17.96 -4.12
N VAL A 375 0.05 16.96 -3.47
CA VAL A 375 1.11 16.11 -4.03
C VAL A 375 0.70 14.66 -3.87
N ALA A 376 0.60 13.96 -4.99
CA ALA A 376 0.44 12.52 -5.05
C ALA A 376 1.81 11.85 -5.13
N TYR A 377 1.99 10.74 -4.43
CA TYR A 377 3.21 9.94 -4.45
C TYR A 377 2.86 8.47 -4.22
N SER A 378 3.78 7.57 -4.60
CA SER A 378 3.52 6.14 -4.51
C SER A 378 4.78 5.31 -4.31
N ALA A 379 4.59 4.09 -3.79
CA ALA A 379 5.65 3.11 -3.54
C ALA A 379 5.08 1.70 -3.69
N HIS A 380 5.92 0.74 -4.04
CA HIS A 380 5.51 -0.66 -4.12
C HIS A 380 5.45 -1.29 -2.73
N VAL A 381 4.31 -1.89 -2.38
CA VAL A 381 4.13 -2.66 -1.13
C VAL A 381 4.03 -4.15 -1.52
N PRO A 382 5.10 -4.95 -1.31
CA PRO A 382 5.18 -6.31 -1.83
C PRO A 382 4.01 -7.23 -1.45
N SER A 383 3.55 -7.17 -0.20
CA SER A 383 2.46 -7.99 0.32
C SER A 383 1.11 -7.67 -0.34
N TYR A 384 0.92 -6.42 -0.79
CA TYR A 384 -0.28 -5.98 -1.50
C TYR A 384 -0.25 -6.33 -2.99
N CYS A 385 0.89 -6.81 -3.50
CA CYS A 385 1.09 -7.12 -4.92
C CYS A 385 0.80 -5.92 -5.86
N ASP A 386 0.96 -4.69 -5.36
CA ASP A 386 0.76 -3.50 -6.17
C ASP A 386 1.58 -2.31 -5.65
N VAL A 387 1.65 -1.27 -6.46
CA VAL A 387 2.03 0.08 -6.05
C VAL A 387 0.88 0.69 -5.28
N TRP A 388 1.17 1.21 -4.08
CA TRP A 388 0.20 1.92 -3.24
C TRP A 388 0.43 3.43 -3.29
N GLY A 389 -0.66 4.19 -3.24
CA GLY A 389 -0.66 5.64 -3.37
C GLY A 389 -0.96 6.35 -2.06
N TRP A 390 -0.38 7.54 -1.92
CA TRP A 390 -0.71 8.50 -0.87
C TRP A 390 -0.82 9.90 -1.46
N VAL A 391 -1.59 10.75 -0.78
CA VAL A 391 -1.75 12.15 -1.17
C VAL A 391 -1.54 13.04 0.04
N VAL A 392 -0.61 13.99 -0.07
CA VAL A 392 -0.40 15.05 0.91
C VAL A 392 -0.99 16.36 0.40
N ALA A 393 -1.65 17.11 1.27
CA ALA A 393 -2.38 18.32 0.94
C ALA A 393 -2.18 19.42 2.00
N SER A 394 -2.02 20.67 1.58
CA SER A 394 -1.92 21.84 2.45
C SER A 394 -2.28 23.12 1.70
N ASP A 395 -2.57 24.19 2.42
CA ASP A 395 -2.62 25.55 1.86
C ASP A 395 -1.25 26.26 1.87
N GLN A 396 -0.22 25.62 2.44
CA GLN A 396 1.16 26.09 2.37
C GLN A 396 1.97 25.32 1.31
N PRO A 397 2.97 25.96 0.66
CA PRO A 397 3.79 25.30 -0.35
C PRO A 397 4.50 24.05 0.20
N LEU A 398 4.27 22.90 -0.45
CA LEU A 398 4.88 21.61 -0.07
C LEU A 398 6.19 21.34 -0.82
N MET A 399 6.20 21.57 -2.13
CA MET A 399 7.31 21.24 -3.04
C MET A 399 8.60 22.03 -2.76
N SER A 400 8.50 23.23 -2.18
CA SER A 400 9.67 24.04 -1.83
C SER A 400 10.52 23.40 -0.71
N GLN A 401 9.98 22.40 -0.01
CA GLN A 401 10.63 21.69 1.10
C GLN A 401 11.08 20.27 0.69
N MET A 402 10.92 19.88 -0.57
CA MET A 402 11.13 18.51 -1.08
C MET A 402 12.52 18.25 -1.69
N SER A 403 13.55 19.06 -1.40
CA SER A 403 14.89 18.71 -1.84
C SER A 403 15.40 17.50 -1.06
N SER A 404 16.00 16.54 -1.78
CA SER A 404 16.56 15.31 -1.22
C SER A 404 17.44 15.59 0.00
N ASP A 405 18.41 16.50 -0.14
CA ASP A 405 19.36 16.82 0.94
C ASP A 405 18.69 17.43 2.17
N GLU A 406 17.65 18.24 1.99
CA GLU A 406 16.91 18.82 3.11
C GLU A 406 16.07 17.77 3.82
N LEU A 407 15.47 16.84 3.08
CA LEU A 407 14.72 15.71 3.64
C LEU A 407 15.65 14.81 4.46
N ASP A 408 16.83 14.44 3.95
CA ASP A 408 17.83 13.69 4.70
C ASP A 408 18.28 14.42 5.96
N ARG A 409 18.57 15.72 5.85
CA ARG A 409 18.92 16.56 7.00
C ARG A 409 17.81 16.53 8.06
N ARG A 410 16.55 16.61 7.64
CA ARG A 410 15.40 16.53 8.56
C ARG A 410 15.24 15.14 9.16
N ILE A 411 15.47 14.07 8.42
CA ILE A 411 15.42 12.69 8.94
C ILE A 411 16.46 12.54 10.07
N VAL A 412 17.72 12.86 9.81
CA VAL A 412 18.81 12.78 10.80
C VAL A 412 18.49 13.61 12.05
N GLN A 413 17.99 14.83 11.85
CA GLN A 413 17.72 15.74 12.97
C GLN A 413 16.49 15.33 13.78
N ARG A 414 15.40 14.96 13.12
CA ARG A 414 14.05 14.90 13.73
C ARG A 414 13.61 13.49 14.08
N ILE A 415 14.10 12.45 13.41
CA ILE A 415 13.72 11.06 13.66
C ILE A 415 14.60 10.48 14.78
N LYS A 416 13.99 9.78 15.75
CA LYS A 416 14.73 8.98 16.73
C LYS A 416 15.50 7.87 16.00
N GLY A 417 16.81 7.79 16.24
CA GLY A 417 17.70 6.90 15.47
C GLY A 417 18.31 7.56 14.23
N GLY A 418 17.75 8.68 13.75
CA GLY A 418 18.34 9.47 12.66
C GLY A 418 18.32 8.81 11.28
N GLN A 419 17.60 7.70 11.13
CA GLN A 419 17.45 6.95 9.89
C GLN A 419 16.07 6.28 9.87
N LEU A 420 15.59 5.97 8.67
CA LEU A 420 14.40 5.17 8.42
C LEU A 420 14.80 3.91 7.64
N ARG A 421 13.89 2.94 7.51
CA ARG A 421 14.18 1.67 6.82
C ARG A 421 13.94 1.77 5.32
N TYR A 422 12.88 2.47 4.90
CA TYR A 422 12.47 2.64 3.50
C TYR A 422 12.86 4.00 2.96
N LEU A 423 12.48 5.06 3.69
CA LEU A 423 12.58 6.41 3.18
C LEU A 423 13.93 7.07 3.51
N ASP A 424 14.61 7.53 2.47
CA ASP A 424 15.58 8.61 2.52
C ASP A 424 15.10 9.77 1.62
N GLY A 425 15.88 10.86 1.58
CA GLY A 425 15.60 12.01 0.72
C GLY A 425 15.41 11.64 -0.75
N PRO A 426 16.33 10.86 -1.37
CA PRO A 426 16.19 10.42 -2.76
C PRO A 426 14.95 9.58 -3.00
N THR A 427 14.64 8.63 -2.11
CA THR A 427 13.49 7.72 -2.23
C THR A 427 12.19 8.49 -2.10
N LEU A 428 12.09 9.39 -1.12
CA LEU A 428 10.91 10.23 -0.96
C LEU A 428 10.73 11.15 -2.18
N TYR A 429 11.79 11.80 -2.67
CA TYR A 429 11.70 12.60 -3.89
C TYR A 429 11.25 11.76 -5.08
N ALA A 430 11.85 10.59 -5.29
CA ALA A 430 11.52 9.68 -6.38
C ALA A 430 10.06 9.19 -6.33
N SER A 431 9.52 8.94 -5.13
CA SER A 431 8.11 8.51 -4.95
C SER A 431 7.08 9.52 -5.51
N THR A 432 7.45 10.80 -5.61
CA THR A 432 6.60 11.86 -6.18
C THR A 432 6.69 11.91 -7.71
N ILE A 433 7.66 11.23 -8.32
CA ILE A 433 7.90 11.21 -9.76
C ILE A 433 7.12 10.03 -10.37
N LEU A 434 5.82 10.26 -10.58
CA LEU A 434 4.93 9.25 -11.14
C LEU A 434 5.18 9.03 -12.65
N ASN A 435 4.93 7.81 -13.12
CA ASN A 435 5.04 7.48 -14.54
C ASN A 435 4.04 8.30 -15.39
N ARG A 436 4.32 8.40 -16.69
CA ARG A 436 3.54 9.24 -17.62
C ARG A 436 2.03 8.92 -17.59
N THR A 437 1.67 7.64 -17.62
CA THR A 437 0.26 7.20 -17.66
C THR A 437 -0.51 7.62 -16.42
N VAL A 438 0.11 7.48 -15.24
CA VAL A 438 -0.51 7.87 -13.97
C VAL A 438 -0.60 9.39 -13.87
N ARG A 439 0.45 10.14 -14.26
CA ARG A 439 0.42 11.62 -14.28
C ARG A 439 -0.67 12.17 -15.20
N GLU A 440 -0.77 11.66 -16.42
CA GLU A 440 -1.82 12.06 -17.37
C GLU A 440 -3.22 11.74 -16.82
N SER A 441 -3.40 10.63 -16.12
CA SER A 441 -4.69 10.27 -15.52
C SER A 441 -5.04 11.18 -14.33
N LEU A 442 -4.08 11.55 -13.49
CA LEU A 442 -4.26 12.53 -12.41
C LEU A 442 -4.61 13.92 -12.92
N GLU A 443 -3.95 14.37 -14.00
CA GLU A 443 -4.20 15.68 -14.62
C GLU A 443 -5.60 15.76 -15.27
N ASN A 444 -6.05 14.65 -15.85
CA ASN A 444 -7.32 14.59 -16.57
C ASN A 444 -8.52 14.17 -15.71
N GLU A 445 -8.31 13.66 -14.49
CA GLU A 445 -9.39 13.27 -13.59
C GLU A 445 -10.37 14.44 -13.34
N LYS A 446 -11.66 14.12 -13.33
CA LYS A 446 -12.76 15.07 -13.09
C LYS A 446 -13.64 14.66 -11.92
N HIS A 447 -13.58 13.40 -11.52
CA HIS A 447 -14.39 12.93 -10.41
C HIS A 447 -13.93 13.55 -9.09
N VAL A 448 -14.91 13.98 -8.32
CA VAL A 448 -14.77 14.53 -6.98
C VAL A 448 -15.73 13.74 -6.12
N TYR A 449 -15.25 13.12 -5.05
CA TYR A 449 -16.13 12.47 -4.10
C TYR A 449 -16.96 13.55 -3.40
N THR A 450 -18.27 13.41 -3.45
CA THR A 450 -19.23 14.21 -2.69
C THR A 450 -20.05 13.26 -1.83
N GLU A 451 -20.89 13.76 -0.92
CA GLU A 451 -21.70 12.84 -0.10
C GLU A 451 -22.72 12.04 -0.95
N GLU A 452 -22.93 12.42 -2.21
CA GLU A 452 -23.93 11.85 -3.12
C GLU A 452 -23.33 11.07 -4.32
N SER A 453 -22.00 11.11 -4.54
CA SER A 453 -21.38 10.64 -5.79
C SER A 453 -20.27 9.60 -5.57
N ALA A 454 -20.63 8.38 -5.19
CA ALA A 454 -19.67 7.30 -4.97
C ALA A 454 -19.23 6.62 -6.28
N ARG A 455 -17.96 6.19 -6.36
CA ARG A 455 -17.48 5.27 -7.40
C ARG A 455 -17.52 3.84 -6.86
N PHE A 456 -17.99 2.92 -7.68
CA PHE A 456 -17.92 1.50 -7.41
C PHE A 456 -16.46 1.01 -7.49
N VAL A 457 -16.01 0.29 -6.47
CA VAL A 457 -14.71 -0.40 -6.43
C VAL A 457 -15.00 -1.85 -6.04
N TYR A 458 -14.37 -2.79 -6.73
CA TYR A 458 -14.67 -4.21 -6.56
C TYR A 458 -14.12 -4.74 -5.23
N GLY A 459 -14.98 -5.38 -4.43
CA GLY A 459 -14.61 -5.98 -3.14
C GLY A 459 -15.70 -5.77 -2.09
N HIS A 460 -16.59 -6.75 -1.95
CA HIS A 460 -17.79 -6.61 -1.12
C HIS A 460 -17.53 -6.93 0.36
N GLY A 461 -17.57 -5.89 1.20
CA GLY A 461 -17.96 -6.01 2.61
C GLY A 461 -19.46 -6.33 2.73
N ARG A 462 -19.89 -6.89 3.87
CA ARG A 462 -21.29 -7.31 4.09
C ARG A 462 -22.28 -6.19 3.76
N ILE A 463 -23.18 -6.46 2.82
CA ILE A 463 -24.44 -5.72 2.70
C ILE A 463 -25.24 -6.05 3.97
N PRO A 464 -25.65 -5.08 4.81
CA PRO A 464 -26.65 -5.33 5.83
C PRO A 464 -27.92 -5.76 5.11
N ASN A 465 -28.46 -6.93 5.44
CA ASN A 465 -29.77 -7.37 4.95
C ASN A 465 -30.84 -6.31 5.30
N SER A 466 -31.05 -5.33 4.43
CA SER A 466 -32.23 -4.49 4.49
C SER A 466 -33.38 -5.31 3.93
N ALA A 467 -34.34 -5.58 4.81
CA ALA A 467 -35.55 -6.34 4.57
C ALA A 467 -36.19 -6.00 3.22
N THR A 468 -36.52 -7.07 2.49
CA THR A 468 -37.55 -7.08 1.45
C THR A 468 -38.82 -6.43 1.97
N HIS A 469 -39.26 -5.36 1.30
CA HIS A 469 -40.67 -5.04 1.12
C HIS A 469 -40.90 -4.49 -0.28
#